data_AF-A0A1V6QKJ1-F1
#
_entry.id   AF-A0A1V6QKJ1-F1
#
_cell.length_a   1.000
_cell.length_b   1.000
_cell.length_c   1.000
_cell.angle_alpha   90.00
_cell.angle_beta   90.00
_cell.angle_gamma   90.00
#
_symmetry.space_group_name_H-M   'P 1'
#
loop_
_entity.id
_entity.type
_entity.pdbx_description
1 polymer ?
#
loop_
_entity_poly.entity_id
_entity_poly.type
_entity_poly.pdbx_seq_one_letter_code
_entity_poly.pdbx_strand_id
1 'polypeptide(L)'
;MENHSELIELPIAPPADWNKPDLDFENQDLIPMPTADDIATRWTRPYLTMSTESAPKDLMPFTIDSIKRHLKFTISKLNSYVAPHYIHYGQLSSGIKEPLVKCFRLVRLLNHAKEDVHAIQREIHQEMKNIYDQGPQPGEMDRLCTFQVYLTYMIALYLSPFDIYAMSQHEEGEFESHVRLQEIACICARTGITSEAEESNTRPTWESWILTSAKRRTLFTMYLFTNIYNWKKGIPNYVAEELRGAFVPDGTALWRRHDRTAWEQEYNAHLLRWSDGKLAISELWRDAETGSATRRDRVDRWLEKADEFGRELFSICAQIHGY
;
A
#
# COMPACT_ATOMS: atom_id res chain seq x y z
N MET A 1 5.54 -35.30 -23.33
CA MET A 1 6.37 -35.04 -22.13
C MET A 1 7.49 -34.13 -22.58
N GLU A 2 7.20 -32.84 -22.69
CA GLU A 2 8.20 -31.82 -22.98
C GLU A 2 8.34 -30.92 -21.76
N ASN A 3 9.58 -30.51 -21.57
CA ASN A 3 10.18 -30.09 -20.31
C ASN A 3 9.75 -28.65 -20.00
N HIS A 4 8.81 -28.44 -19.07
CA HIS A 4 8.39 -27.11 -18.58
C HIS A 4 9.43 -26.47 -17.63
N SER A 5 10.72 -26.66 -17.89
CA SER A 5 11.83 -26.11 -17.10
C SER A 5 12.61 -25.07 -17.91
N GLU A 6 11.92 -24.15 -18.56
CA GLU A 6 12.49 -22.84 -18.88
C GLU A 6 12.18 -21.89 -17.73
N LEU A 7 13.15 -21.79 -16.82
CA LEU A 7 13.29 -20.71 -15.87
C LEU A 7 13.27 -19.39 -16.64
N ILE A 8 12.09 -18.77 -16.73
CA ILE A 8 11.93 -17.39 -17.17
C ILE A 8 12.59 -16.53 -16.09
N GLU A 9 13.86 -16.19 -16.30
CA GLU A 9 14.54 -15.14 -15.54
C GLU A 9 13.63 -13.90 -15.53
N LEU A 10 13.33 -13.44 -14.33
CA LEU A 10 12.48 -12.28 -14.12
C LEU A 10 13.31 -11.03 -14.46
N PRO A 11 12.92 -10.16 -15.41
CA PRO A 11 13.45 -8.81 -15.55
C PRO A 11 12.88 -7.88 -14.45
N ILE A 12 12.77 -8.41 -13.21
CA ILE A 12 12.78 -7.56 -12.01
C ILE A 12 14.24 -7.32 -11.59
N ALA A 13 15.20 -8.03 -12.21
CA ALA A 13 16.60 -7.67 -12.09
C ALA A 13 16.78 -6.22 -12.58
N PRO A 14 17.27 -5.30 -11.74
CA PRO A 14 17.72 -4.01 -12.23
C PRO A 14 18.72 -4.25 -13.37
N PRO A 15 18.71 -3.45 -14.45
CA PRO A 15 19.72 -3.51 -15.51
C PRO A 15 21.13 -3.74 -14.96
N ALA A 16 21.91 -4.56 -15.65
CA ALA A 16 23.23 -5.03 -15.20
C ALA A 16 24.22 -3.91 -14.82
N ASP A 17 23.97 -2.68 -15.28
CA ASP A 17 24.80 -1.49 -15.03
C ASP A 17 24.40 -0.71 -13.75
N TRP A 18 23.46 -1.22 -12.94
CA TRP A 18 23.03 -0.53 -11.72
C TRP A 18 23.85 -1.01 -10.53
N ASN A 19 24.64 -0.10 -9.94
CA ASN A 19 25.24 -0.33 -8.63
C ASN A 19 24.13 -0.71 -7.65
N LYS A 20 24.13 -1.95 -7.17
CA LYS A 20 23.22 -2.36 -6.10
C LYS A 20 23.54 -1.51 -4.88
N PRO A 21 22.61 -0.67 -4.40
CA PRO A 21 22.86 0.06 -3.16
C PRO A 21 23.02 -0.96 -2.03
N ASP A 22 24.06 -0.79 -1.23
CA ASP A 22 24.27 -1.55 0.00
C ASP A 22 23.25 -1.03 1.04
N LEU A 23 22.07 -1.66 1.02
CA LEU A 23 20.93 -1.31 1.86
C LEU A 23 20.87 -2.25 3.05
N ASP A 24 20.94 -1.67 4.25
CA ASP A 24 20.77 -2.39 5.50
C ASP A 24 19.48 -1.96 6.19
N PHE A 25 18.53 -2.90 6.26
CA PHE A 25 17.23 -2.70 6.89
C PHE A 25 17.18 -3.20 8.34
N GLU A 26 18.32 -3.58 8.92
CA GLU A 26 18.42 -3.90 10.34
C GLU A 26 18.37 -2.61 11.19
N ASN A 27 17.73 -2.66 12.37
CA ASN A 27 17.74 -1.57 13.37
C ASN A 27 17.31 -0.17 12.86
N GLN A 28 16.15 -0.08 12.22
CA GLN A 28 15.58 1.18 11.75
C GLN A 28 14.89 1.96 12.89
N ASP A 29 14.99 3.30 12.86
CA ASP A 29 14.46 4.24 13.86
C ASP A 29 12.97 4.54 13.66
N LEU A 30 12.13 3.50 13.70
CA LEU A 30 10.69 3.64 13.48
C LEU A 30 9.93 3.93 14.77
N ILE A 31 8.98 4.87 14.71
CA ILE A 31 8.09 5.20 15.82
C ILE A 31 6.81 4.34 15.70
N PRO A 32 6.50 3.50 16.70
CA PRO A 32 5.24 2.76 16.76
C PRO A 32 4.02 3.65 16.57
N MET A 33 3.10 3.23 15.71
CA MET A 33 1.85 3.97 15.49
C MET A 33 0.88 3.75 16.66
N PRO A 34 0.48 4.78 17.42
CA PRO A 34 -0.36 4.62 18.61
C PRO A 34 -1.72 4.00 18.33
N THR A 35 -2.27 4.27 17.15
CA THR A 35 -3.59 3.84 16.67
C THR A 35 -3.51 2.58 15.80
N ALA A 36 -2.39 1.83 15.83
CA ALA A 36 -2.23 0.64 14.99
C ALA A 36 -3.32 -0.42 15.26
N ASP A 37 -3.73 -0.58 16.53
CA ASP A 37 -4.75 -1.56 16.93
C ASP A 37 -6.13 -1.25 16.35
N ASP A 38 -6.42 0.02 16.10
CA ASP A 38 -7.67 0.46 15.48
C ASP A 38 -7.78 -0.03 14.03
N ILE A 39 -6.65 -0.30 13.35
CA ILE A 39 -6.64 -0.87 11.99
C ILE A 39 -7.25 -2.28 12.01
N ALA A 40 -6.86 -3.11 12.98
CA ALA A 40 -7.33 -4.50 13.08
C ALA A 40 -8.82 -4.60 13.40
N THR A 41 -9.36 -3.65 14.17
CA THR A 41 -10.75 -3.65 14.60
C THR A 41 -11.66 -2.79 13.74
N ARG A 42 -11.12 -2.04 12.77
CA ARG A 42 -11.90 -1.11 11.92
C ARG A 42 -13.09 -1.76 11.22
N TRP A 43 -12.93 -3.00 10.75
CA TRP A 43 -13.98 -3.72 10.05
C TRP A 43 -15.20 -4.01 10.94
N THR A 44 -15.07 -3.98 12.28
CA THR A 44 -16.19 -4.17 13.21
C THR A 44 -17.01 -2.90 13.39
N ARG A 45 -16.43 -1.72 13.16
CA ARG A 45 -17.09 -0.42 13.41
C ARG A 45 -18.50 -0.33 12.83
N PRO A 46 -18.75 -0.69 11.55
CA PRO A 46 -20.10 -0.62 10.97
C PRO A 46 -21.15 -1.47 11.69
N TYR A 47 -20.74 -2.52 12.40
CA TYR A 47 -21.61 -3.43 13.15
C TYR A 47 -21.81 -3.01 14.61
N LEU A 48 -20.86 -2.25 15.17
CA LEU A 48 -20.89 -1.77 16.55
C LEU A 48 -21.55 -0.39 16.69
N THR A 49 -21.49 0.44 15.65
CA THR A 49 -21.97 1.82 15.70
C THR A 49 -23.49 1.92 15.54
N MET A 50 -24.22 1.71 16.63
CA MET A 50 -25.47 2.44 16.90
C MET A 50 -25.22 3.85 17.48
N SER A 51 -23.95 4.28 17.64
CA SER A 51 -23.56 5.52 18.34
C SER A 51 -22.58 6.42 17.55
N THR A 52 -23.14 7.43 16.87
CA THR A 52 -22.92 8.89 17.07
C THR A 52 -21.59 9.64 16.83
N GLU A 53 -20.52 9.17 16.17
CA GLU A 53 -19.32 10.06 16.01
C GLU A 53 -18.81 10.37 14.61
N SER A 54 -19.17 9.63 13.56
CA SER A 54 -18.76 10.02 12.20
C SER A 54 -19.77 9.58 11.14
N ALA A 55 -20.20 10.53 10.31
CA ALA A 55 -20.98 10.21 9.13
C ALA A 55 -20.15 9.32 8.19
N PRO A 56 -20.76 8.28 7.58
CA PRO A 56 -20.06 7.50 6.56
C PRO A 56 -19.66 8.40 5.38
N LYS A 57 -18.54 8.06 4.74
CA LYS A 57 -18.08 8.62 3.47
C LYS A 57 -19.20 8.48 2.43
N ASP A 58 -19.50 9.57 1.75
CA ASP A 58 -20.38 9.55 0.59
C ASP A 58 -19.58 9.07 -0.64
N LEU A 59 -19.57 7.77 -0.87
CA LEU A 59 -18.83 7.15 -1.97
C LEU A 59 -19.73 7.00 -3.20
N MET A 60 -19.63 7.98 -4.09
CA MET A 60 -20.30 7.92 -5.39
C MET A 60 -19.81 6.72 -6.21
N PRO A 61 -20.68 6.07 -7.01
CA PRO A 61 -20.29 4.92 -7.84
C PRO A 61 -19.10 5.21 -8.76
N PHE A 62 -19.03 6.43 -9.31
CA PHE A 62 -17.90 6.86 -10.14
C PHE A 62 -16.56 6.89 -9.39
N THR A 63 -16.55 7.34 -8.13
CA THR A 63 -15.36 7.32 -7.27
C THR A 63 -14.87 5.88 -7.07
N ILE A 64 -15.79 4.96 -6.78
CA ILE A 64 -15.47 3.54 -6.63
C ILE A 64 -14.89 2.96 -7.92
N ASP A 65 -15.46 3.29 -9.08
CA ASP A 65 -14.95 2.84 -10.37
C ASP A 65 -13.57 3.43 -10.69
N SER A 66 -13.29 4.69 -10.30
CA SER A 66 -11.95 5.29 -10.41
C SER A 66 -10.93 4.48 -9.60
N ILE A 67 -11.24 4.20 -8.32
CA ILE A 67 -10.37 3.40 -7.45
C ILE A 67 -10.16 2.00 -8.03
N LYS A 68 -11.22 1.32 -8.49
CA LYS A 68 -11.12 -0.02 -9.10
C LYS A 68 -10.19 0.00 -10.31
N ARG A 69 -10.34 0.98 -11.20
CA ARG A 69 -9.49 1.13 -12.40
C ARG A 69 -8.04 1.36 -12.02
N HIS A 70 -7.77 2.24 -11.05
CA HIS A 70 -6.43 2.51 -10.56
C HIS A 70 -5.75 1.26 -9.96
N LEU A 71 -6.45 0.53 -9.09
CA LEU A 71 -5.90 -0.69 -8.50
C LEU A 71 -5.71 -1.80 -9.54
N LYS A 72 -6.67 -1.98 -10.45
CA LYS A 72 -6.53 -2.94 -11.57
C LYS A 72 -5.34 -2.59 -12.46
N PHE A 73 -5.12 -1.32 -12.75
CA PHE A 73 -3.95 -0.84 -13.49
C PHE A 73 -2.64 -1.09 -12.73
N THR A 74 -2.64 -0.89 -11.41
CA THR A 74 -1.49 -1.18 -10.56
C THR A 74 -1.12 -2.66 -10.62
N ILE A 75 -2.11 -3.56 -10.60
CA ILE A 75 -1.88 -5.00 -10.74
C ILE A 75 -1.46 -5.39 -12.17
N SER A 76 -2.01 -4.76 -13.20
CA SER A 76 -1.66 -5.09 -14.59
C SER A 76 -0.22 -4.66 -14.96
N LYS A 77 0.34 -3.65 -14.28
CA LYS A 77 1.75 -3.24 -14.43
C LYS A 77 2.74 -4.38 -14.18
N LEU A 78 2.38 -5.37 -13.36
CA LEU A 78 3.19 -6.56 -13.12
C LEU A 78 3.42 -7.38 -14.40
N ASN A 79 2.52 -7.33 -15.39
CA ASN A 79 2.70 -8.01 -16.68
C ASN A 79 3.89 -7.44 -17.46
N SER A 80 4.14 -6.14 -17.31
CA SER A 80 5.30 -5.45 -17.87
C SER A 80 6.48 -5.40 -16.90
N TYR A 81 6.49 -6.25 -15.87
CA TYR A 81 7.55 -6.34 -14.86
C TYR A 81 7.80 -5.05 -14.08
N VAL A 82 6.79 -4.17 -14.02
CA VAL A 82 6.84 -2.94 -13.24
C VAL A 82 6.19 -3.20 -11.88
N ALA A 83 6.95 -2.95 -10.82
CA ALA A 83 6.44 -3.10 -9.46
C ALA A 83 5.31 -2.09 -9.16
N PRO A 84 4.32 -2.48 -8.33
CA PRO A 84 3.31 -1.58 -7.80
C PRO A 84 3.91 -0.34 -7.12
N HIS A 85 3.16 0.76 -7.12
CA HIS A 85 3.61 2.04 -6.54
C HIS A 85 3.91 2.00 -5.03
N TYR A 86 3.46 0.95 -4.35
CA TYR A 86 3.71 0.70 -2.93
C TYR A 86 4.91 -0.23 -2.66
N ILE A 87 5.59 -0.72 -3.70
CA ILE A 87 6.82 -1.52 -3.61
C ILE A 87 7.98 -0.69 -4.15
N HIS A 88 8.91 -0.33 -3.28
CA HIS A 88 10.05 0.51 -3.64
C HIS A 88 11.13 -0.32 -4.37
N TYR A 89 11.86 0.30 -5.30
CA TYR A 89 12.93 -0.41 -6.02
C TYR A 89 14.02 -0.93 -5.07
N GLY A 90 14.27 -0.23 -3.95
CA GLY A 90 15.23 -0.64 -2.92
C GLY A 90 14.92 -2.04 -2.36
N GLN A 91 13.64 -2.40 -2.27
CA GLN A 91 13.19 -3.74 -1.85
C GLN A 91 13.49 -4.82 -2.90
N LEU A 92 13.68 -4.42 -4.16
CA LEU A 92 13.96 -5.32 -5.29
C LEU A 92 15.47 -5.45 -5.53
N SER A 93 16.23 -4.37 -5.31
CA SER A 93 17.68 -4.33 -5.53
C SER A 93 18.49 -5.00 -4.42
N SER A 94 18.00 -4.99 -3.17
CA SER A 94 18.68 -5.58 -2.00
C SER A 94 18.52 -7.11 -1.91
N GLY A 95 18.34 -7.79 -3.04
CA GLY A 95 17.92 -9.19 -3.09
C GLY A 95 16.42 -9.30 -2.85
N ILE A 96 15.65 -9.34 -3.95
CA ILE A 96 14.20 -9.48 -3.89
C ILE A 96 13.80 -10.67 -3.02
N LYS A 97 12.95 -10.42 -2.02
CA LYS A 97 12.45 -11.45 -1.12
C LYS A 97 11.63 -12.48 -1.92
N GLU A 98 11.84 -13.76 -1.65
CA GLU A 98 11.16 -14.87 -2.34
C GLU A 98 9.62 -14.73 -2.38
N PRO A 99 8.93 -14.28 -1.29
CA PRO A 99 7.48 -14.06 -1.33
C PRO A 99 7.04 -13.06 -2.41
N LEU A 100 7.80 -11.99 -2.66
CA LEU A 100 7.49 -11.00 -3.69
C LEU A 100 7.67 -11.59 -5.10
N VAL A 101 8.73 -12.36 -5.32
CA VAL A 101 8.97 -13.08 -6.58
C VAL A 101 7.80 -14.00 -6.91
N LYS A 102 7.41 -14.83 -5.94
CA LYS A 102 6.32 -15.78 -6.09
C LYS A 102 4.99 -15.06 -6.33
N CYS A 103 4.73 -13.99 -5.60
CA CYS A 103 3.56 -13.15 -5.78
C CYS A 103 3.45 -12.60 -7.19
N PHE A 104 4.52 -11.96 -7.69
CA PHE A 104 4.50 -11.38 -9.04
C PHE A 104 4.31 -12.46 -10.11
N ARG A 105 4.92 -13.64 -9.93
CA ARG A 105 4.71 -14.78 -10.83
C ARG A 105 3.24 -15.21 -10.87
N LEU A 106 2.63 -15.46 -9.72
CA LEU A 106 1.25 -15.96 -9.64
C LEU A 106 0.23 -14.94 -10.15
N VAL A 107 0.42 -13.66 -9.84
CA VAL A 107 -0.46 -12.60 -10.32
C VAL A 107 -0.36 -12.43 -11.83
N ARG A 108 0.84 -12.54 -12.42
CA ARG A 108 1.01 -12.54 -13.87
C ARG A 108 0.35 -13.76 -14.53
N LEU A 109 0.53 -14.95 -13.95
CA LEU A 109 -0.16 -16.14 -14.43
C LEU A 109 -1.68 -15.94 -14.41
N LEU A 110 -2.23 -15.40 -13.32
CA LEU A 110 -3.66 -15.10 -13.21
C LEU A 110 -4.12 -14.09 -14.28
N ASN A 111 -3.35 -13.03 -14.53
CA ASN A 111 -3.68 -12.01 -15.54
C ASN A 111 -3.67 -12.55 -16.98
N HIS A 112 -2.84 -13.55 -17.26
CA HIS A 112 -2.68 -14.14 -18.60
C HIS A 112 -3.46 -15.46 -18.80
N ALA A 113 -4.07 -15.99 -17.73
CA ALA A 113 -4.79 -17.24 -17.77
C ALA A 113 -5.99 -17.17 -18.72
N LYS A 114 -6.00 -18.06 -19.71
CA LYS A 114 -7.14 -18.32 -20.59
C LYS A 114 -7.91 -19.58 -20.16
N GLU A 115 -7.18 -20.51 -19.57
CA GLU A 115 -7.62 -21.80 -19.02
C GLU A 115 -7.00 -21.95 -17.62
N ASP A 116 -7.46 -22.92 -16.81
CA ASP A 116 -6.91 -23.24 -15.47
C ASP A 116 -6.85 -22.09 -14.45
N VAL A 117 -7.63 -21.04 -14.67
CA VAL A 117 -7.79 -19.89 -13.77
C VAL A 117 -8.04 -20.34 -12.31
N HIS A 118 -8.86 -21.36 -12.12
CA HIS A 118 -9.17 -21.92 -10.79
C HIS A 118 -7.97 -22.59 -10.11
N ALA A 119 -7.07 -23.22 -10.87
CA ALA A 119 -5.88 -23.84 -10.29
C ALA A 119 -4.92 -22.76 -9.75
N ILE A 120 -4.71 -21.71 -10.54
CA ILE A 120 -3.89 -20.55 -10.13
C ILE A 120 -4.51 -19.87 -8.91
N GLN A 121 -5.84 -19.72 -8.88
CA GLN A 121 -6.53 -19.16 -7.71
C GLN A 121 -6.36 -20.01 -6.46
N ARG A 122 -6.47 -21.34 -6.55
CA ARG A 122 -6.21 -22.23 -5.41
C ARG A 122 -4.77 -22.08 -4.90
N GLU A 123 -3.80 -21.95 -5.81
CA GLU A 123 -2.41 -21.72 -5.43
C GLU A 123 -2.23 -20.37 -4.69
N ILE A 124 -2.89 -19.31 -5.16
CA ILE A 124 -2.88 -18.00 -4.48
C ILE A 124 -3.53 -18.10 -3.09
N HIS A 125 -4.70 -18.72 -2.95
CA HIS A 125 -5.37 -18.86 -1.65
C HIS A 125 -4.54 -19.71 -0.68
N GLN A 126 -3.95 -20.81 -1.16
CA GLN A 126 -3.05 -21.62 -0.35
C GLN A 126 -1.84 -20.81 0.13
N GLU A 127 -1.28 -19.98 -0.74
CA GLU A 127 -0.17 -19.10 -0.36
C GLU A 127 -0.57 -18.05 0.67
N MET A 128 -1.73 -17.42 0.51
CA MET A 128 -2.26 -16.48 1.50
C MET A 128 -2.47 -17.16 2.86
N LYS A 129 -2.99 -18.39 2.87
CA LYS A 129 -3.12 -19.20 4.08
C LYS A 129 -1.75 -19.47 4.72
N ASN A 130 -0.77 -19.92 3.92
CA ASN A 130 0.58 -20.19 4.41
C ASN A 130 1.23 -18.94 5.01
N ILE A 131 1.10 -17.79 4.35
CA ILE A 131 1.64 -16.50 4.83
C ILE A 131 1.04 -16.14 6.19
N TYR A 132 -0.27 -16.34 6.37
CA TYR A 132 -0.94 -16.04 7.62
C TYR A 132 -0.57 -17.03 8.72
N ASP A 133 -0.55 -18.33 8.42
CA ASP A 133 -0.20 -19.40 9.37
C ASP A 133 1.24 -19.30 9.89
N GLN A 134 2.18 -18.76 9.08
CA GLN A 134 3.56 -18.49 9.50
C GLN A 134 3.66 -17.43 10.60
N GLY A 135 2.63 -16.61 10.79
CA GLY A 135 2.59 -15.55 11.78
C GLY A 135 3.51 -14.36 11.47
N PRO A 136 3.65 -13.43 12.44
CA PRO A 136 4.45 -12.22 12.29
C PRO A 136 5.93 -12.54 12.03
N GLN A 137 6.48 -12.00 10.95
CA GLN A 137 7.90 -12.15 10.63
C GLN A 137 8.76 -11.32 11.62
N PRO A 138 10.00 -11.74 11.95
CA PRO A 138 10.83 -10.99 12.90
C PRO A 138 11.33 -9.65 12.33
N GLY A 139 11.71 -9.61 11.05
CA GLY A 139 12.27 -8.43 10.39
C GLY A 139 11.23 -7.45 9.86
N GLU A 140 11.51 -6.15 9.94
CA GLU A 140 10.61 -5.09 9.48
C GLU A 140 10.34 -5.15 7.97
N MET A 141 11.39 -5.39 7.18
CA MET A 141 11.25 -5.54 5.73
C MET A 141 10.40 -6.77 5.39
N ASP A 142 10.55 -7.87 6.14
CA ASP A 142 9.77 -9.09 5.91
C ASP A 142 8.29 -8.89 6.28
N ARG A 143 7.99 -8.16 7.36
CA ARG A 143 6.60 -7.75 7.70
C ARG A 143 5.97 -6.91 6.59
N LEU A 144 6.72 -5.92 6.07
CA LEU A 144 6.25 -5.10 4.95
C LEU A 144 6.03 -5.96 3.69
N CYS A 145 6.95 -6.86 3.36
CA CYS A 145 6.81 -7.75 2.21
C CYS A 145 5.57 -8.65 2.36
N THR A 146 5.34 -9.22 3.54
CA THR A 146 4.13 -10.00 3.84
C THR A 146 2.87 -9.17 3.60
N PHE A 147 2.84 -7.92 4.09
CA PHE A 147 1.70 -7.04 3.88
C PHE A 147 1.47 -6.72 2.39
N GLN A 148 2.53 -6.36 1.67
CA GLN A 148 2.49 -6.05 0.24
C GLN A 148 2.02 -7.26 -0.60
N VAL A 149 2.56 -8.45 -0.34
CA VAL A 149 2.18 -9.70 -1.03
C VAL A 149 0.71 -10.02 -0.80
N TYR A 150 0.28 -10.01 0.47
CA TYR A 150 -1.10 -10.34 0.83
C TYR A 150 -2.09 -9.35 0.21
N LEU A 151 -1.79 -8.05 0.26
CA LEU A 151 -2.59 -7.00 -0.39
C LEU A 151 -2.63 -7.18 -1.91
N THR A 152 -1.50 -7.51 -2.55
CA THR A 152 -1.44 -7.72 -3.99
C THR A 152 -2.34 -8.88 -4.42
N TYR A 153 -2.30 -10.00 -3.70
CA TYR A 153 -3.20 -11.14 -3.95
C TYR A 153 -4.67 -10.77 -3.76
N MET A 154 -5.00 -10.07 -2.68
CA MET A 154 -6.36 -9.60 -2.42
C MET A 154 -6.90 -8.74 -3.57
N ILE A 155 -6.11 -7.77 -4.04
CA ILE A 155 -6.52 -6.91 -5.15
C ILE A 155 -6.66 -7.73 -6.45
N ALA A 156 -5.69 -8.61 -6.74
CA ALA A 156 -5.68 -9.42 -7.97
C ALA A 156 -6.87 -10.39 -8.04
N LEU A 157 -7.18 -11.09 -6.95
CA LEU A 157 -8.34 -11.97 -6.85
C LEU A 157 -9.64 -11.17 -6.93
N TYR A 158 -9.76 -10.09 -6.16
CA TYR A 158 -11.02 -9.36 -6.06
C TYR A 158 -11.41 -8.60 -7.34
N LEU A 159 -10.42 -8.07 -8.08
CA LEU A 159 -10.63 -7.30 -9.31
C LEU A 159 -10.47 -8.12 -10.60
N SER A 160 -10.20 -9.42 -10.47
CA SER A 160 -10.14 -10.30 -11.63
C SER A 160 -11.52 -10.42 -12.31
N PRO A 161 -11.57 -10.52 -13.65
CA PRO A 161 -12.83 -10.55 -14.40
C PRO A 161 -13.61 -11.86 -14.25
N PHE A 162 -12.97 -12.91 -13.75
CA PHE A 162 -13.61 -14.19 -13.47
C PHE A 162 -14.46 -14.07 -12.19
N ASP A 163 -15.63 -14.72 -12.14
CA ASP A 163 -16.50 -14.68 -10.96
C ASP A 163 -15.94 -15.62 -9.88
N ILE A 164 -15.02 -15.09 -9.09
CA ILE A 164 -14.08 -15.85 -8.24
C ILE A 164 -14.74 -16.41 -6.97
N TYR A 165 -15.81 -15.76 -6.51
CA TYR A 165 -16.49 -16.14 -5.28
C TYR A 165 -17.76 -16.96 -5.52
N ALA A 166 -18.11 -17.22 -6.78
CA ALA A 166 -19.27 -18.06 -7.13
C ALA A 166 -19.05 -19.56 -6.84
N MET A 167 -17.82 -20.00 -6.52
CA MET A 167 -17.48 -21.43 -6.38
C MET A 167 -16.74 -21.82 -5.09
N SER A 168 -16.78 -21.01 -4.02
CA SER A 168 -16.25 -21.46 -2.72
C SER A 168 -17.32 -22.25 -1.94
N GLN A 169 -17.43 -23.55 -2.24
CA GLN A 169 -17.88 -24.58 -1.30
C GLN A 169 -16.80 -24.87 -0.22
N HIS A 170 -15.77 -24.03 -0.11
CA HIS A 170 -14.78 -24.02 0.95
C HIS A 170 -14.95 -22.72 1.73
N GLU A 171 -15.44 -22.85 2.96
CA GLU A 171 -16.03 -21.80 3.82
C GLU A 171 -15.04 -20.78 4.41
N GLU A 172 -13.74 -20.82 4.05
CA GLU A 172 -12.76 -19.76 4.38
C GLU A 172 -12.86 -18.61 3.35
N GLY A 173 -14.07 -18.06 3.25
CA GLY A 173 -14.50 -17.13 2.22
C GLY A 173 -14.05 -15.69 2.48
N GLU A 174 -13.66 -14.98 1.41
CA GLU A 174 -13.47 -13.53 1.24
C GLU A 174 -13.34 -12.62 2.50
N PHE A 175 -14.36 -12.63 3.36
CA PHE A 175 -14.39 -11.93 4.64
C PHE A 175 -13.21 -12.29 5.55
N GLU A 176 -12.89 -13.57 5.71
CA GLU A 176 -11.77 -13.99 6.54
C GLU A 176 -10.44 -13.45 5.97
N SER A 177 -10.27 -13.53 4.65
CA SER A 177 -9.10 -12.96 3.99
C SER A 177 -9.02 -11.44 4.18
N HIS A 178 -10.16 -10.74 4.23
CA HIS A 178 -10.22 -9.33 4.56
C HIS A 178 -9.80 -9.04 6.02
N VAL A 179 -10.28 -9.82 6.99
CA VAL A 179 -9.89 -9.69 8.40
C VAL A 179 -8.38 -9.93 8.56
N ARG A 180 -7.86 -11.01 7.99
CA ARG A 180 -6.42 -11.32 7.99
C ARG A 180 -5.58 -10.19 7.38
N LEU A 181 -6.05 -9.52 6.32
CA LEU A 181 -5.39 -8.35 5.74
C LEU A 181 -5.32 -7.17 6.73
N GLN A 182 -6.39 -6.88 7.48
CA GLN A 182 -6.40 -5.83 8.50
C GLN A 182 -5.43 -6.14 9.65
N GLU A 183 -5.36 -7.41 10.07
CA GLU A 183 -4.44 -7.85 11.12
C GLU A 183 -2.98 -7.72 10.68
N ILE A 184 -2.65 -8.15 9.45
CA ILE A 184 -1.30 -7.99 8.87
C ILE A 184 -0.93 -6.51 8.79
N ALA A 185 -1.85 -5.65 8.36
CA ALA A 185 -1.65 -4.20 8.32
C ALA A 185 -1.40 -3.60 9.72
N CYS A 186 -2.17 -4.03 10.72
CA CYS A 186 -1.98 -3.66 12.12
C CYS A 186 -0.59 -4.05 12.62
N ILE A 187 -0.16 -5.31 12.41
CA ILE A 187 1.19 -5.78 12.78
C ILE A 187 2.28 -4.93 12.14
N CYS A 188 2.12 -4.59 10.85
CA CYS A 188 3.07 -3.74 10.12
C CYS A 188 3.08 -2.28 10.62
N ALA A 189 1.94 -1.76 11.08
CA ALA A 189 1.80 -0.41 11.58
C ALA A 189 2.26 -0.26 13.05
N ARG A 190 2.11 -1.31 13.87
CA ARG A 190 2.58 -1.35 15.26
C ARG A 190 4.07 -1.09 15.39
N THR A 191 4.85 -1.47 14.38
CA THR A 191 6.30 -1.23 14.36
C THR A 191 6.67 0.12 13.78
N GLY A 192 5.68 0.89 13.33
CA GLY A 192 5.85 2.27 12.90
C GLY A 192 5.75 2.46 11.41
N ILE A 193 5.14 3.60 11.05
CA ILE A 193 4.96 4.09 9.68
C ILE A 193 5.61 5.46 9.48
N THR A 194 6.35 5.93 10.48
CA THR A 194 7.08 7.19 10.55
C THR A 194 8.40 6.91 11.27
N SER A 195 9.48 7.57 10.86
CA SER A 195 10.78 7.48 11.53
C SER A 195 10.96 8.62 12.53
N GLU A 196 11.82 8.44 13.53
CA GLU A 196 12.16 9.48 14.52
C GLU A 196 12.66 10.75 13.84
N ALA A 197 13.49 10.59 12.81
CA ALA A 197 13.98 11.72 12.02
C ALA A 197 12.85 12.44 11.26
N GLU A 198 11.89 11.73 10.67
CA GLU A 198 10.73 12.36 10.01
C GLU A 198 9.85 13.16 10.99
N GLU A 199 9.58 12.61 12.17
CA GLU A 199 8.81 13.29 13.23
C GLU A 199 9.52 14.55 13.72
N SER A 200 10.84 14.49 13.85
CA SER A 200 11.67 15.62 14.28
C SER A 200 11.98 16.62 13.16
N ASN A 201 11.38 16.46 11.98
CA ASN A 201 11.64 17.24 10.76
C ASN A 201 13.13 17.31 10.39
N THR A 202 13.82 16.18 10.51
CA THR A 202 15.22 15.98 10.11
C THR A 202 15.32 14.91 9.02
N ARG A 203 16.53 14.64 8.53
CA ARG A 203 16.75 13.66 7.46
C ARG A 203 16.89 12.25 8.05
N PRO A 204 15.98 11.31 7.74
CA PRO A 204 16.14 9.90 8.11
C PRO A 204 17.30 9.25 7.35
N THR A 205 17.67 8.05 7.78
CA THR A 205 18.44 7.15 6.90
C THR A 205 17.61 6.83 5.65
N TRP A 206 18.28 6.43 4.58
CA TRP A 206 17.58 6.11 3.36
C TRP A 206 16.67 4.89 3.55
N GLU A 207 17.16 3.89 4.27
CA GLU A 207 16.48 2.64 4.58
C GLU A 207 15.23 2.86 5.43
N SER A 208 15.33 3.67 6.49
CA SER A 208 14.17 4.04 7.32
C SER A 208 13.13 4.72 6.46
N TRP A 209 13.54 5.66 5.60
CA TRP A 209 12.61 6.35 4.71
C TRP A 209 11.98 5.44 3.66
N ILE A 210 12.74 4.51 3.06
CA ILE A 210 12.22 3.53 2.11
C ILE A 210 11.13 2.70 2.81
N LEU A 211 11.43 2.21 4.01
CA LEU A 211 10.56 1.37 4.79
C LEU A 211 9.28 2.12 5.19
N THR A 212 9.38 3.31 5.79
CA THR A 212 8.20 4.09 6.21
C THR A 212 7.37 4.54 5.02
N SER A 213 8.01 5.00 3.93
CA SER A 213 7.30 5.41 2.72
C SER A 213 6.56 4.26 2.05
N ALA A 214 7.19 3.09 1.95
CA ALA A 214 6.55 1.90 1.39
C ALA A 214 5.42 1.38 2.29
N LYS A 215 5.59 1.40 3.63
CA LYS A 215 4.51 1.09 4.59
C LYS A 215 3.30 2.02 4.41
N ARG A 216 3.51 3.33 4.37
CA ARG A 216 2.44 4.33 4.16
C ARG A 216 1.71 4.11 2.83
N ARG A 217 2.45 3.92 1.73
CA ARG A 217 1.87 3.64 0.41
C ARG A 217 1.06 2.33 0.40
N THR A 218 1.56 1.28 1.07
CA THR A 218 0.85 0.00 1.19
C THR A 218 -0.43 0.16 2.01
N LEU A 219 -0.38 0.88 3.14
CA LEU A 219 -1.57 1.21 3.94
C LEU A 219 -2.59 2.00 3.12
N PHE A 220 -2.21 3.12 2.51
CA PHE A 220 -3.15 3.91 1.70
C PHE A 220 -3.80 3.08 0.58
N THR A 221 -3.03 2.21 -0.07
CA THR A 221 -3.56 1.26 -1.06
C THR A 221 -4.57 0.27 -0.45
N MET A 222 -4.28 -0.28 0.72
CA MET A 222 -5.21 -1.14 1.46
C MET A 222 -6.52 -0.40 1.80
N TYR A 223 -6.45 0.86 2.20
CA TYR A 223 -7.64 1.65 2.51
C TYR A 223 -8.47 1.97 1.26
N LEU A 224 -7.83 2.24 0.13
CA LEU A 224 -8.49 2.34 -1.17
C LEU A 224 -9.20 1.04 -1.55
N PHE A 225 -8.52 -0.10 -1.40
CA PHE A 225 -9.10 -1.42 -1.62
C PHE A 225 -10.29 -1.69 -0.68
N THR A 226 -10.16 -1.35 0.60
CA THR A 226 -11.22 -1.54 1.59
C THR A 226 -12.47 -0.70 1.27
N ASN A 227 -12.31 0.50 0.69
CA ASN A 227 -13.45 1.29 0.23
C ASN A 227 -14.27 0.52 -0.83
N ILE A 228 -13.60 -0.13 -1.78
CA ILE A 228 -14.25 -0.97 -2.80
C ILE A 228 -14.91 -2.18 -2.14
N TYR A 229 -14.18 -2.88 -1.27
CA TYR A 229 -14.67 -4.07 -0.57
C TYR A 229 -15.99 -3.79 0.15
N ASN A 230 -15.99 -2.77 1.00
CA ASN A 230 -17.14 -2.35 1.79
C ASN A 230 -18.30 -1.92 0.89
N TRP A 231 -18.03 -1.12 -0.15
CA TRP A 231 -19.06 -0.64 -1.06
C TRP A 231 -19.80 -1.80 -1.76
N LYS A 232 -19.06 -2.82 -2.25
CA LYS A 232 -19.67 -4.00 -2.89
C LYS A 232 -20.51 -4.83 -1.91
N LYS A 233 -20.11 -4.88 -0.64
CA LYS A 233 -20.80 -5.63 0.42
C LYS A 233 -21.94 -4.84 1.08
N GLY A 234 -22.18 -3.59 0.67
CA GLY A 234 -23.16 -2.71 1.31
C GLY A 234 -22.77 -2.27 2.72
N ILE A 235 -21.48 -2.35 3.06
CA ILE A 235 -20.94 -1.95 4.35
C ILE A 235 -20.59 -0.46 4.31
N PRO A 236 -21.04 0.35 5.29
CA PRO A 236 -20.65 1.76 5.38
C PRO A 236 -19.13 1.95 5.43
N ASN A 237 -18.64 2.94 4.69
CA ASN A 237 -17.24 3.32 4.70
C ASN A 237 -17.03 4.54 5.59
N TYR A 238 -16.13 4.45 6.56
CA TYR A 238 -15.81 5.57 7.46
C TYR A 238 -14.44 6.17 7.16
N VAL A 239 -14.25 7.43 7.53
CA VAL A 239 -12.94 8.11 7.53
C VAL A 239 -11.95 7.26 8.34
N ALA A 240 -10.72 7.19 7.85
CA ALA A 240 -9.67 6.38 8.43
C ALA A 240 -8.97 7.16 9.55
N GLU A 241 -9.70 7.52 10.60
CA GLU A 241 -9.22 8.41 11.68
C GLU A 241 -7.96 7.90 12.36
N GLU A 242 -7.79 6.58 12.45
CA GLU A 242 -6.56 5.95 12.90
C GLU A 242 -5.32 6.42 12.11
N LEU A 243 -5.46 6.76 10.83
CA LEU A 243 -4.37 7.26 9.98
C LEU A 243 -4.14 8.78 10.09
N ARG A 244 -4.85 9.52 10.95
CA ARG A 244 -4.87 11.00 10.97
C ARG A 244 -3.49 11.66 10.93
N GLY A 245 -2.53 11.10 11.67
CA GLY A 245 -1.15 11.61 11.74
C GLY A 245 -0.20 11.08 10.66
N ALA A 246 -0.62 10.16 9.81
CA ALA A 246 0.25 9.58 8.80
C ALA A 246 0.60 10.61 7.71
N PHE A 247 1.88 10.73 7.34
CA PHE A 247 2.29 11.60 6.25
C PHE A 247 1.80 11.10 4.89
N VAL A 248 1.46 12.03 3.99
CA VAL A 248 1.16 11.69 2.58
C VAL A 248 2.40 11.14 1.88
N PRO A 249 2.25 10.42 0.75
CA PRO A 249 3.39 9.93 -0.01
C PRO A 249 4.31 11.06 -0.49
N ASP A 250 5.61 10.87 -0.30
CA ASP A 250 6.63 11.76 -0.85
C ASP A 250 6.63 11.75 -2.38
N GLY A 251 7.14 12.85 -2.96
CA GLY A 251 7.10 13.12 -4.40
C GLY A 251 7.98 12.21 -5.26
N THR A 252 7.77 12.32 -6.58
CA THR A 252 8.46 11.50 -7.59
C THR A 252 9.98 11.55 -7.46
N ALA A 253 10.51 12.74 -7.17
CA ALA A 253 11.94 13.00 -7.10
C ALA A 253 12.64 12.30 -5.93
N LEU A 254 11.92 11.92 -4.88
CA LEU A 254 12.43 11.09 -3.78
C LEU A 254 12.17 9.61 -4.06
N TRP A 255 10.92 9.26 -4.42
CA TRP A 255 10.49 7.87 -4.64
C TRP A 255 11.27 7.12 -5.72
N ARG A 256 11.73 7.82 -6.77
CA ARG A 256 12.43 7.20 -7.91
C ARG A 256 13.97 7.24 -7.82
N ARG A 257 14.56 7.66 -6.68
CA ARG A 257 16.03 7.78 -6.59
C ARG A 257 16.67 6.43 -6.41
N HIS A 258 17.63 6.07 -7.27
CA HIS A 258 18.36 4.81 -7.19
C HIS A 258 19.72 4.90 -6.50
N ASP A 259 20.08 6.08 -6.02
CA ASP A 259 21.38 6.38 -5.41
C ASP A 259 21.21 7.13 -4.08
N ARG A 260 21.97 6.73 -3.05
CA ARG A 260 21.84 7.27 -1.70
C ARG A 260 22.21 8.74 -1.67
N THR A 261 23.32 9.10 -2.31
CA THR A 261 23.82 10.48 -2.33
C THR A 261 22.85 11.41 -3.03
N ALA A 262 22.29 10.99 -4.17
CA ALA A 262 21.26 11.74 -4.88
C ALA A 262 19.96 11.86 -4.07
N TRP A 263 19.56 10.79 -3.37
CA TRP A 263 18.41 10.83 -2.48
C TRP A 263 18.63 11.80 -1.31
N GLU A 264 19.81 11.76 -0.68
CA GLU A 264 20.19 12.64 0.43
C GLU A 264 20.15 14.12 0.07
N GLN A 265 20.63 14.47 -1.13
CA GLN A 265 20.58 15.84 -1.65
C GLN A 265 19.14 16.29 -1.87
N GLU A 266 18.32 15.45 -2.49
CA GLU A 266 16.91 15.73 -2.72
C GLU A 266 16.14 15.86 -1.39
N TYR A 267 16.43 15.02 -0.40
CA TYR A 267 15.77 15.07 0.90
C TYR A 267 16.15 16.33 1.67
N ASN A 268 17.40 16.78 1.60
CA ASN A 268 17.80 18.06 2.18
C ASN A 268 17.06 19.23 1.54
N ALA A 269 16.90 19.23 0.21
CA ALA A 269 16.09 20.24 -0.49
C ALA A 269 14.60 20.17 -0.10
N HIS A 270 14.07 18.95 0.13
CA HIS A 270 12.73 18.75 0.65
C HIS A 270 12.55 19.37 2.04
N LEU A 271 13.49 19.14 2.98
CA LEU A 271 13.42 19.71 4.33
C LEU A 271 13.40 21.25 4.33
N LEU A 272 14.19 21.88 3.46
CA LEU A 272 14.18 23.35 3.32
C LEU A 272 12.82 23.89 2.85
N ARG A 273 12.12 23.12 2.01
CA ARG A 273 10.78 23.47 1.49
C ARG A 273 9.65 23.15 2.47
N TRP A 274 9.88 22.24 3.41
CA TRP A 274 8.93 21.77 4.42
C TRP A 274 9.41 22.12 5.83
N SER A 275 9.86 23.37 6.04
CA SER A 275 10.26 23.87 7.36
C SER A 275 9.12 23.86 8.38
N ASP A 276 7.88 23.88 7.89
CA ASP A 276 6.64 23.78 8.64
C ASP A 276 6.14 22.33 8.79
N GLY A 277 6.99 21.34 8.53
CA GLY A 277 6.70 19.91 8.70
C GLY A 277 5.93 19.29 7.53
N LYS A 278 6.08 17.98 7.35
CA LYS A 278 5.44 17.21 6.27
C LYS A 278 3.91 17.30 6.31
N LEU A 279 3.29 17.18 5.13
CA LEU A 279 1.84 17.16 4.99
C LEU A 279 1.26 15.85 5.54
N ALA A 280 0.30 15.93 6.45
CA ALA A 280 -0.44 14.77 6.97
C ALA A 280 -1.62 14.41 6.06
N ILE A 281 -2.00 13.14 6.02
CA ILE A 281 -3.13 12.66 5.21
C ILE A 281 -4.46 13.27 5.66
N SER A 282 -4.58 13.62 6.94
CA SER A 282 -5.75 14.31 7.48
C SER A 282 -5.93 15.70 6.91
N GLU A 283 -4.86 16.35 6.42
CA GLU A 283 -4.93 17.62 5.70
C GLU A 283 -5.64 17.46 4.33
N LEU A 284 -5.88 16.23 3.85
CA LEU A 284 -6.67 15.96 2.65
C LEU A 284 -8.14 15.63 2.95
N TRP A 285 -8.54 15.56 4.21
CA TRP A 285 -9.92 15.28 4.61
C TRP A 285 -10.74 16.55 4.79
N ARG A 286 -12.04 16.43 5.00
CA ARG A 286 -12.91 17.56 5.33
C ARG A 286 -12.90 17.78 6.85
N ASP A 287 -12.59 19.00 7.27
CA ASP A 287 -12.75 19.49 8.64
C ASP A 287 -13.01 21.01 8.63
N ALA A 288 -12.97 21.65 9.80
CA ALA A 288 -13.21 23.09 9.95
C ALA A 288 -12.17 23.98 9.24
N GLU A 289 -10.95 23.47 9.02
CA GLU A 289 -9.85 24.18 8.36
C GLU A 289 -9.79 23.90 6.85
N THR A 290 -10.66 23.04 6.32
CA THR A 290 -10.76 22.80 4.87
C THR A 290 -11.06 24.12 4.14
N GLY A 291 -10.21 24.47 3.19
CA GLY A 291 -10.29 25.72 2.44
C GLY A 291 -9.53 26.91 3.08
N SER A 292 -8.91 26.74 4.26
CA SER A 292 -8.02 27.76 4.81
C SER A 292 -6.86 28.04 3.84
N ALA A 293 -6.39 29.29 3.79
CA ALA A 293 -5.32 29.68 2.89
C ALA A 293 -4.03 28.89 3.16
N THR A 294 -3.71 28.66 4.43
CA THR A 294 -2.52 27.91 4.87
C THR A 294 -2.58 26.45 4.42
N ARG A 295 -3.73 25.79 4.60
CA ARG A 295 -3.89 24.39 4.20
C ARG A 295 -3.87 24.23 2.68
N ARG A 296 -4.49 25.16 1.94
CA ARG A 296 -4.43 25.18 0.48
C ARG A 296 -2.99 25.33 -0.01
N ASP A 297 -2.24 26.27 0.53
CA ASP A 297 -0.82 26.44 0.19
C ASP A 297 0.00 25.16 0.44
N ARG A 298 -0.18 24.50 1.58
CA ARG A 298 0.52 23.25 1.89
C ARG A 298 0.15 22.11 0.93
N VAL A 299 -1.14 21.95 0.63
CA VAL A 299 -1.62 20.92 -0.31
C VAL A 299 -1.12 21.21 -1.73
N ASP A 300 -1.21 22.45 -2.21
CA ASP A 300 -0.71 22.87 -3.52
C ASP A 300 0.80 22.64 -3.62
N ARG A 301 1.54 23.02 -2.58
CA ARG A 301 2.99 22.82 -2.48
C ARG A 301 3.38 21.34 -2.58
N TRP A 302 2.60 20.45 -2.00
CA TRP A 302 2.80 18.99 -2.12
C TRP A 302 2.43 18.48 -3.52
N LEU A 303 1.28 18.89 -4.06
CA LEU A 303 0.80 18.48 -5.38
C LEU A 303 1.77 18.81 -6.51
N GLU A 304 2.51 19.92 -6.41
CA GLU A 304 3.57 20.28 -7.36
C GLU A 304 4.62 19.19 -7.56
N LYS A 305 4.87 18.35 -6.54
CA LYS A 305 5.92 17.32 -6.53
C LYS A 305 5.38 15.90 -6.37
N ALA A 306 4.10 15.76 -6.02
CA ALA A 306 3.43 14.47 -5.87
C ALA A 306 3.67 13.58 -7.09
N ASP A 307 3.82 12.28 -6.85
CA ASP A 307 3.90 11.31 -7.94
C ASP A 307 2.51 10.93 -8.46
N GLU A 308 2.47 9.97 -9.39
CA GLU A 308 1.22 9.45 -9.94
C GLU A 308 0.28 8.94 -8.83
N PHE A 309 0.82 8.27 -7.82
CA PHE A 309 0.02 7.74 -6.72
C PHE A 309 -0.49 8.84 -5.79
N GLY A 310 0.36 9.79 -5.40
CA GLY A 310 -0.02 10.93 -4.57
C GLY A 310 -1.13 11.76 -5.22
N ARG A 311 -1.04 12.05 -6.52
CA ARG A 311 -2.10 12.77 -7.25
C ARG A 311 -3.42 12.00 -7.32
N GLU A 312 -3.37 10.68 -7.51
CA GLU A 312 -4.58 9.86 -7.47
C GLU A 312 -5.21 9.86 -6.08
N LEU A 313 -4.40 9.68 -5.03
CA LEU A 313 -4.84 9.73 -3.64
C LEU A 313 -5.52 11.07 -3.33
N PHE A 314 -4.94 12.19 -3.77
CA PHE A 314 -5.56 13.50 -3.66
C PHE A 314 -6.91 13.58 -4.36
N SER A 315 -6.97 13.16 -5.63
CA SER A 315 -8.22 13.19 -6.41
C SER A 315 -9.33 12.39 -5.73
N ILE A 316 -9.00 11.21 -5.20
CA ILE A 316 -9.96 10.37 -4.46
C ILE A 316 -10.37 11.06 -3.15
N CYS A 317 -9.43 11.61 -2.38
CA CYS A 317 -9.74 12.36 -1.16
C CYS A 317 -10.64 13.56 -1.45
N ALA A 318 -10.36 14.34 -2.49
CA ALA A 318 -11.19 15.46 -2.93
C ALA A 318 -12.60 15.01 -3.36
N GLN A 319 -12.74 13.85 -4.00
CA GLN A 319 -14.05 13.29 -4.35
C GLN A 319 -14.85 12.81 -3.13
N ILE A 320 -14.18 12.22 -2.13
CA ILE A 320 -14.80 11.66 -0.93
C ILE A 320 -15.15 12.74 0.08
N HIS A 321 -14.23 13.67 0.30
CA HIS A 321 -14.30 14.65 1.35
C HIS A 321 -14.74 16.02 0.82
N GLY A 322 -14.61 16.31 -0.47
CA GLY A 322 -14.74 17.66 -1.02
C GLY A 322 -13.58 18.55 -0.56
N TYR A 323 -12.95 19.21 -1.53
CA TYR A 323 -11.84 20.13 -1.30
C TYR A 323 -12.21 21.54 -1.70
#